data_AF-A0A367LYV9-F1
#
_entry.id   AF-A0A367LYV9-F1
#
_cell.length_a   1.000
_cell.length_b   1.000
_cell.length_c   1.000
_cell.angle_alpha   90.00
_cell.angle_beta   90.00
_cell.angle_gamma   90.00
#
_symmetry.space_group_name_H-M   'P 1'
#
loop_
_entity.id
_entity.type
_entity.pdbx_description
1 polymer ?
#
loop_
_entity_poly.entity_id
_entity_poly.type
_entity_poly.pdbx_seq_one_letter_code
_entity_poly.pdbx_strand_id
1 'polypeptide(L)' 'MTLYRLHEADLEIPDAWQDQSINIFKLPASGPAREASFVISRDASQGDAPFA' A
#
# COMPACT_ATOMS: atom_id res chain seq x y z
N MET A 1 13.82 -15.12 3.18
CA MET A 1 13.38 -14.50 1.92
C MET A 1 11.99 -15.03 1.67
N THR A 2 11.06 -14.15 1.28
CA THR A 2 9.66 -14.48 1.06
C THR A 2 9.24 -13.98 -0.32
N LEU A 3 8.43 -14.76 -1.04
CA LEU A 3 7.88 -14.37 -2.34
C LEU A 3 6.93 -13.16 -2.16
N TYR A 4 7.28 -12.03 -2.77
CA TYR A 4 6.46 -10.83 -2.86
C TYR A 4 5.87 -10.71 -4.26
N ARG A 5 4.58 -10.33 -4.34
CA ARG A 5 3.86 -10.20 -5.60
C ARG A 5 3.38 -8.77 -5.79
N LEU A 6 3.80 -8.15 -6.88
CA LEU A 6 3.27 -6.89 -7.39
C LEU A 6 2.49 -7.16 -8.68
N HIS A 7 1.82 -6.15 -9.24
CA HIS A 7 0.94 -6.40 -10.38
C HIS A 7 1.72 -6.87 -11.63
N GLU A 8 2.90 -6.31 -11.85
CA GLU A 8 3.75 -6.51 -13.01
C GLU A 8 4.75 -7.66 -12.87
N ALA A 9 5.01 -8.17 -11.66
CA ALA A 9 6.07 -9.13 -11.41
C ALA A 9 5.94 -9.86 -10.06
N ASP A 10 6.73 -10.92 -9.94
CA ASP A 10 7.01 -11.64 -8.70
C ASP A 10 8.51 -11.55 -8.39
N LEU A 11 8.86 -11.39 -7.11
CA LEU A 11 10.26 -11.32 -6.66
C LEU A 11 10.43 -11.83 -5.22
N GLU A 12 11.62 -12.30 -4.87
CA GLU A 12 11.93 -12.68 -3.49
C GLU A 12 12.45 -11.48 -2.70
N ILE A 13 11.84 -11.20 -1.56
CA ILE A 13 12.21 -10.10 -0.67
C ILE A 13 12.78 -10.67 0.64
N PRO A 14 13.90 -10.15 1.17
CA PRO A 14 14.38 -10.53 2.49
C PRO A 14 13.37 -10.24 3.60
N ASP A 15 13.20 -11.15 4.55
CA ASP A 15 12.17 -11.02 5.61
C ASP A 15 12.48 -9.88 6.59
N ALA A 16 13.73 -9.42 6.62
CA ALA A 16 14.17 -8.28 7.41
C ALA A 16 13.74 -6.92 6.80
N TRP A 17 13.21 -6.90 5.58
CA TRP A 17 12.71 -5.67 4.96
C TRP A 17 11.31 -5.35 5.46
N GLN A 18 11.11 -4.08 5.84
CA GLN A 18 9.81 -3.58 6.24
C GLN A 18 9.04 -3.09 5.00
N ASP A 19 7.83 -3.62 4.77
CA ASP A 19 6.99 -3.19 3.65
C ASP A 19 6.40 -1.80 3.91
N GLN A 20 6.80 -0.82 3.09
CA GLN A 20 6.25 0.53 3.06
C GLN A 20 5.57 0.85 1.71
N SER A 21 5.12 -0.18 1.00
CA SER A 21 4.52 -0.02 -0.33
C SER A 21 3.20 0.73 -0.27
N ILE A 22 3.06 1.72 -1.15
CA ILE A 22 1.84 2.52 -1.31
C ILE A 22 1.36 2.39 -2.75
N ASN A 23 0.17 1.82 -2.94
CA ASN A 23 -0.50 1.83 -4.24
C ASN A 23 -1.35 3.08 -4.37
N ILE A 24 -1.24 3.80 -5.48
CA ILE A 24 -1.96 5.06 -5.72
C ILE A 24 -2.76 4.93 -7.01
N PHE A 25 -4.06 5.10 -6.91
CA PHE A 25 -4.98 5.20 -8.04
C PHE A 25 -5.56 6.60 -8.09
N LYS A 26 -5.46 7.27 -9.25
CA LYS A 26 -6.11 8.55 -9.51
C LYS A 26 -7.38 8.31 -10.33
N LEU A 27 -8.52 8.67 -9.76
CA LEU A 27 -9.80 8.59 -10.45
C LEU A 27 -10.02 9.91 -11.19
N PRO A 28 -10.18 9.88 -12.53
CA PRO A 28 -10.29 11.10 -13.31
C PRO A 28 -11.53 11.90 -12.93
N ALA A 29 -11.43 13.22 -13.08
CA ALA A 29 -12.57 14.11 -12.95
C ALA A 29 -13.67 13.74 -13.97
N SER A 30 -14.94 13.93 -13.59
CA SER A 30 -16.09 13.67 -14.46
C SER A 30 -17.22 14.63 -14.17
N GLY A 31 -17.66 15.38 -15.19
CA GLY A 31 -18.65 16.44 -15.04
C GLY A 31 -18.22 17.48 -13.99
N PRO A 32 -19.04 17.76 -12.96
CA PRO A 32 -18.67 18.70 -11.89
C PRO A 32 -17.73 18.09 -10.83
N ALA A 33 -17.50 16.77 -10.83
CA ALA A 33 -16.66 16.10 -9.84
C ALA A 33 -15.17 16.25 -10.17
N ARG A 34 -14.37 16.55 -9.14
CA ARG A 34 -12.90 16.70 -9.26
C ARG A 34 -12.21 15.34 -9.22
N GLU A 35 -10.93 15.33 -9.62
CA GLU A 35 -10.06 14.16 -9.46
C GLU A 35 -10.02 13.70 -8.00
N ALA A 36 -10.07 12.39 -7.79
CA ALA A 36 -9.93 11.77 -6.48
C ALA A 36 -8.71 10.83 -6.45
N SER A 37 -8.21 10.56 -5.26
CA SER A 37 -7.17 9.55 -5.03
C SER A 37 -7.70 8.42 -4.16
N PHE A 38 -7.51 7.19 -4.60
CA PHE A 38 -7.69 5.99 -3.80
C PHE A 38 -6.32 5.38 -3.53
N VAL A 39 -5.95 5.26 -2.25
CA VAL A 39 -4.60 4.89 -1.83
C VAL A 39 -4.67 3.67 -0.91
N ILE A 40 -3.83 2.67 -1.20
CA ILE A 40 -3.67 1.48 -0.37
C ILE A 40 -2.27 1.55 0.27
N SER A 41 -2.24 1.78 1.58
CA SER A 41 -1.02 1.75 2.39
C SER A 41 -1.03 0.53 3.32
N ARG A 42 0.11 0.24 3.94
CA ARG A 42 0.25 -0.74 5.02
C ARG A 42 0.78 -0.04 6.25
N ASP A 43 0.26 -0.42 7.40
CA ASP A 43 0.79 -0.04 8.70
C ASP A 43 0.99 -1.32 9.52
N ALA A 44 2.26 -1.66 9.78
CA ALA A 44 2.63 -2.85 10.53
C ALA A 44 2.63 -2.63 12.05
N SER A 45 2.24 -1.45 12.54
CA SER A 45 2.22 -1.10 13.97
C SER A 45 1.02 -1.66 14.75
N GLN A 46 0.19 -2.50 14.13
CA GLN A 46 -0.97 -3.08 14.80
C GLN A 46 -0.52 -3.89 16.03
N GLY A 47 -0.78 -3.35 17.23
CA GLY A 47 -0.41 -3.95 18.53
C GLY A 47 0.67 -3.20 19.32
N ASP A 48 1.35 -2.19 18.74
CA ASP A 48 2.39 -1.42 19.43
C ASP A 48 1.83 -0.31 20.36
N ALA A 49 0.57 0.06 20.20
CA ALA A 49 -0.10 1.01 21.09
C ALA A 49 -1.03 0.27 22.06
N PRO A 50 -0.80 0.34 23.40
CA PRO A 50 -1.84 -0.06 24.34
C PRO A 50 -3.08 0.80 24.10
N PHE A 51 -4.27 0.18 24.08
CA PHE A 51 -5.53 0.92 24.16
C PHE A 51 -5.51 1.72 25.48
N ALA A 52 -5.50 3.06 25.37
CA ALA A 52 -5.63 3.98 26.49
C ALA A 52 -7.11 4.35 26.72
#